data_AF-A0A1I0X571-F1
#
_entry.id   AF-A0A1I0X571-F1
#
_cell.length_a   1.000
_cell.length_b   1.000
_cell.length_c   1.000
_cell.angle_alpha   90.00
_cell.angle_beta   90.00
_cell.angle_gamma   90.00
#
_symmetry.space_group_name_H-M   'P 1'
#
loop_
_entity.id
_entity.type
_entity.pdbx_description
1 polymer ?
#
loop_
_entity_poly.entity_id
_entity_poly.type
_entity_poly.pdbx_seq_one_letter_code
_entity_poly.pdbx_strand_id
1 'polypeptide(L)'
;MRKLIVMGALAVLLPLQGCGEGALSKELSSRESSSSPPVSAAASSGLPVASPDPFKTVDVVPRLEVTAGGETVAARMSSYCWTEREKGVGQCADAATGPTIENVKSKPRVRAGDFVTLAWSVEPPDEMHVTVSFPYEERPAEAIETAGSTIQIPAGEGDRLFVITATWPGGTVPYYFGVSASGDEEADALRKLAWDAIPKGDRASVVDDWREAAVSVRDVGEAGLSAVDGDGKLIRIPGNGADRFISVTFRTTQDGMLGPMVAVFDRTTRELIGWLLRY
;
A
#
# COMPACT_ATOMS: atom_id res chain seq x y z
N MET A 1 23.43 -7.03 -48.96
CA MET A 1 22.03 -7.51 -49.08
C MET A 1 21.70 -8.35 -47.85
N ARG A 2 20.98 -7.82 -46.85
CA ARG A 2 20.43 -8.60 -45.73
C ARG A 2 19.22 -7.88 -45.11
N LYS A 3 18.06 -8.45 -45.46
CA LYS A 3 16.70 -8.47 -44.89
C LYS A 3 16.33 -7.47 -43.78
N LEU A 4 15.42 -6.57 -44.15
CA LEU A 4 14.50 -5.80 -43.30
C LEU A 4 13.42 -6.76 -42.74
N ILE A 5 13.17 -6.76 -41.43
CA ILE A 5 12.00 -7.41 -40.82
C ILE A 5 11.10 -6.30 -40.28
N VAL A 6 9.94 -6.14 -40.91
CA VAL A 6 8.83 -5.30 -40.48
C VAL A 6 7.92 -6.18 -39.65
N MET A 7 7.71 -5.87 -38.37
CA MET A 7 6.65 -6.48 -37.56
C MET A 7 5.47 -5.51 -37.46
N GLY A 8 4.34 -5.97 -37.98
CA GLY A 8 3.07 -5.25 -38.01
C GLY A 8 2.34 -5.27 -36.68
N ALA A 9 1.66 -4.17 -36.40
CA ALA A 9 0.72 -4.04 -35.31
C ALA A 9 -0.59 -4.79 -35.64
N LEU A 10 -0.93 -5.78 -34.82
CA LEU A 10 -2.22 -6.47 -34.88
C LEU A 10 -3.14 -5.84 -33.82
N ALA A 11 -4.04 -4.97 -34.25
CA ALA A 11 -5.09 -4.41 -33.41
C ALA A 11 -6.24 -5.44 -33.32
N VAL A 12 -6.46 -5.97 -32.11
CA VAL A 12 -7.63 -6.81 -31.82
C VAL A 12 -8.75 -5.93 -31.29
N LEU A 13 -9.78 -5.77 -32.12
CA LEU A 13 -11.10 -5.25 -31.77
C LEU A 13 -11.80 -6.21 -30.80
N LEU A 14 -12.31 -5.69 -29.68
CA LEU A 14 -13.31 -6.36 -28.86
C LEU A 14 -14.67 -5.65 -29.01
N PRO A 15 -15.78 -6.40 -29.20
CA PRO A 15 -17.11 -5.83 -29.38
C PRO A 15 -17.74 -5.39 -28.05
N LEU A 16 -18.25 -4.16 -28.03
CA LEU A 16 -19.19 -3.67 -27.03
C LEU A 16 -20.54 -4.35 -27.25
N GLN A 17 -20.90 -5.30 -26.37
CA GLN A 17 -22.25 -5.81 -26.26
C GLN A 17 -23.07 -4.93 -25.31
N GLY A 18 -24.19 -4.44 -25.81
CA GLY A 18 -25.20 -3.73 -25.05
C GLY A 18 -26.18 -4.68 -24.36
N CYS A 19 -26.62 -4.25 -23.18
CA CYS A 19 -27.93 -4.51 -22.59
C CYS A 19 -28.39 -3.13 -22.09
N GLY A 20 -29.61 -2.64 -22.31
CA GLY A 20 -30.86 -3.34 -22.54
C GLY A 20 -31.77 -3.12 -21.33
N GLU A 21 -32.68 -2.16 -21.47
CA GLU A 21 -33.97 -2.00 -20.78
C GLU A 21 -34.03 -1.53 -19.31
N GLY A 22 -34.98 -0.62 -19.07
CA GLY A 22 -35.37 -0.17 -17.73
C GLY A 22 -36.15 1.14 -17.74
N ALA A 23 -37.29 1.17 -18.42
CA ALA A 23 -38.25 2.27 -18.34
C ALA A 23 -38.79 2.42 -16.91
N LEU A 24 -38.71 3.63 -16.35
CA LEU A 24 -39.39 3.99 -15.11
C LEU A 24 -40.20 5.27 -15.33
N SER A 25 -41.48 5.06 -15.64
CA SER A 25 -42.52 6.09 -15.59
C SER A 25 -42.68 6.60 -14.16
N LYS A 26 -42.54 7.92 -13.99
CA LYS A 26 -43.02 8.65 -12.82
C LYS A 26 -44.50 8.97 -13.03
N GLU A 27 -45.38 8.31 -12.29
CA GLU A 27 -46.68 8.89 -11.95
C GLU A 27 -46.67 9.26 -10.47
N LEU A 28 -46.74 10.56 -10.22
CA LEU A 28 -47.06 11.17 -8.94
C LEU A 28 -48.55 11.55 -9.02
N SER A 29 -49.39 10.87 -8.24
CA SER A 29 -50.77 11.29 -8.03
C SER A 29 -51.10 11.28 -6.54
N SER A 30 -51.53 12.45 -6.10
CA SER A 30 -51.93 12.86 -4.76
C SER A 30 -53.25 12.23 -4.30
N ARG A 31 -53.42 12.06 -2.98
CA ARG A 31 -54.63 12.35 -2.14
C ARG A 31 -54.67 11.46 -0.90
N GLU A 32 -54.56 12.06 0.28
CA GLU A 32 -55.66 12.43 1.18
C GLU A 32 -56.30 11.27 1.96
N SER A 33 -56.09 11.35 3.28
CA SER A 33 -57.11 11.36 4.33
C SER A 33 -57.88 10.07 4.71
N SER A 34 -57.80 9.81 6.02
CA SER A 34 -58.94 9.54 6.91
C SER A 34 -59.42 8.10 7.15
N SER A 35 -59.50 7.84 8.46
CA SER A 35 -60.49 7.05 9.21
C SER A 35 -60.37 5.52 9.23
N SER A 36 -59.97 5.03 10.40
CA SER A 36 -60.38 3.76 10.99
C SER A 36 -61.91 3.66 11.12
N PRO A 37 -62.49 2.44 11.15
CA PRO A 37 -62.92 1.86 12.43
C PRO A 37 -62.65 0.33 12.54
N PRO A 38 -62.96 -0.30 13.69
CA PRO A 38 -62.32 -1.55 14.13
C PRO A 38 -63.18 -2.81 13.89
N VAL A 39 -62.70 -3.92 14.50
CA VAL A 39 -63.36 -5.21 14.78
C VAL A 39 -63.09 -6.31 13.75
N SER A 40 -62.29 -7.31 14.11
CA SER A 40 -62.82 -8.61 14.58
C SER A 40 -61.71 -9.63 14.79
N ALA A 41 -61.77 -10.35 15.91
CA ALA A 41 -60.87 -11.42 16.26
C ALA A 41 -61.17 -12.67 15.42
N ALA A 42 -60.15 -13.21 14.75
CA ALA A 42 -60.14 -14.56 14.23
C ALA A 42 -58.83 -15.23 14.64
N ALA A 43 -58.95 -16.22 15.53
CA ALA A 43 -57.88 -17.13 15.87
C ALA A 43 -57.51 -17.94 14.61
N SER A 44 -56.30 -17.76 14.12
CA SER A 44 -55.69 -18.63 13.11
C SER A 44 -54.45 -19.25 13.72
N SER A 45 -54.59 -20.53 14.07
CA SER A 45 -53.51 -21.43 14.41
C SER A 45 -52.66 -21.67 13.16
N GLY A 46 -51.67 -20.80 12.96
CA GLY A 46 -50.56 -20.98 12.03
C GLY A 46 -49.33 -21.45 12.80
N LEU A 47 -48.75 -22.56 12.35
CA LEU A 47 -47.46 -23.10 12.81
C LEU A 47 -46.39 -21.99 12.85
N PRO A 48 -45.47 -21.99 13.84
CA PRO A 48 -44.37 -21.05 13.83
C PRO A 48 -43.44 -21.38 12.66
N VAL A 49 -43.59 -20.65 11.56
CA VAL A 49 -42.50 -20.43 10.60
C VAL A 49 -41.47 -19.64 11.39
N ALA A 50 -40.38 -20.30 11.78
CA ALA A 50 -39.22 -19.60 12.31
C ALA A 50 -38.71 -18.66 11.21
N SER A 51 -39.08 -17.38 11.30
CA SER A 51 -38.38 -16.33 10.56
C SER A 51 -36.90 -16.46 10.93
N PRO A 52 -35.98 -16.60 9.95
CA PRO A 52 -34.56 -16.53 10.25
C PRO A 52 -34.30 -15.18 10.91
N ASP A 53 -33.75 -15.23 12.12
CA ASP A 53 -33.47 -14.07 12.96
C ASP A 53 -32.56 -13.10 12.19
N PRO A 54 -33.02 -11.90 11.80
CA PRO A 54 -32.27 -11.01 10.90
C PRO A 54 -31.05 -10.35 11.56
N PHE A 55 -30.71 -10.72 12.80
CA PHE A 55 -29.66 -10.07 13.59
C PHE A 55 -28.68 -11.03 14.27
N LYS A 56 -28.34 -12.17 13.64
CA LYS A 56 -27.10 -12.86 14.04
C LYS A 56 -25.90 -12.01 13.58
N THR A 57 -25.39 -11.19 14.48
CA THR A 57 -24.18 -10.38 14.28
C THR A 57 -22.96 -11.29 14.13
N VAL A 58 -22.16 -11.05 13.10
CA VAL A 58 -20.86 -11.73 12.95
C VAL A 58 -19.85 -10.99 13.81
N ASP A 59 -19.54 -11.54 14.99
CA ASP A 59 -18.68 -10.91 16.01
C ASP A 59 -17.17 -10.99 15.70
N VAL A 60 -16.77 -11.52 14.54
CA VAL A 60 -15.41 -12.05 14.31
C VAL A 60 -14.69 -11.37 13.14
N VAL A 61 -15.19 -10.24 12.62
CA VAL A 61 -14.42 -9.54 11.58
C VAL A 61 -13.12 -9.01 12.19
N PRO A 62 -11.93 -9.36 11.65
CA PRO A 62 -10.66 -8.96 12.22
C PRO A 62 -10.56 -7.44 12.40
N ARG A 63 -10.08 -7.00 13.56
CA ARG A 63 -9.74 -5.60 13.79
C ARG A 63 -8.25 -5.41 13.61
N LEU A 64 -7.88 -4.27 13.03
CA LEU A 64 -6.49 -3.84 12.88
C LEU A 64 -6.18 -2.74 13.89
N GLU A 65 -5.17 -2.96 14.71
CA GLU A 65 -4.51 -1.93 15.50
C GLU A 65 -3.19 -1.57 14.83
N VAL A 66 -2.93 -0.27 14.70
CA VAL A 66 -1.74 0.24 14.03
C VAL A 66 -0.93 1.04 15.05
N THR A 67 0.38 0.85 15.07
CA THR A 67 1.29 1.66 15.90
C THR A 67 2.35 2.30 15.01
N ALA A 68 2.49 3.62 15.11
CA ALA A 68 3.47 4.40 14.35
C ALA A 68 4.04 5.50 15.24
N GLY A 69 5.37 5.68 15.25
CA GLY A 69 6.02 6.67 16.12
C GLY A 69 5.81 6.45 17.62
N GLY A 70 5.47 5.22 18.03
CA GLY A 70 5.11 4.90 19.42
C GLY A 70 3.67 5.26 19.81
N GLU A 71 2.85 5.74 18.87
CA GLU A 71 1.45 6.10 19.08
C GLU A 71 0.51 5.11 18.37
N THR A 72 -0.66 4.86 18.97
CA THR A 72 -1.73 4.10 18.31
C THR A 72 -2.37 4.97 17.22
N VAL A 73 -2.38 4.46 15.99
CA VAL A 73 -3.00 5.08 14.82
C VAL A 73 -4.38 4.47 14.59
N ALA A 74 -5.38 5.32 14.37
CA ALA A 74 -6.73 4.85 14.09
C ALA A 74 -6.83 4.29 12.67
N ALA A 75 -6.89 2.97 12.55
CA ALA A 75 -7.25 2.30 11.31
C ALA A 75 -8.78 2.22 11.15
N ARG A 76 -9.24 2.33 9.91
CA ARG A 76 -10.66 2.24 9.56
C ARG A 76 -10.87 1.14 8.53
N MET A 77 -11.96 0.41 8.68
CA MET A 77 -12.40 -0.55 7.67
C MET A 77 -13.16 0.18 6.57
N SER A 78 -12.93 -0.20 5.31
CA SER A 78 -13.78 0.19 4.18
C SER A 78 -14.92 -0.84 4.00
N SER A 79 -15.63 -0.79 2.87
CA SER A 79 -16.70 -1.75 2.59
C SER A 79 -16.16 -3.18 2.52
N TYR A 80 -16.89 -4.14 3.08
CA TYR A 80 -16.51 -5.56 3.07
C TYR A 80 -17.73 -6.47 3.08
N CYS A 81 -17.51 -7.73 2.69
CA CYS A 81 -18.42 -8.84 2.95
C CYS A 81 -17.65 -9.94 3.67
N TRP A 82 -18.26 -10.51 4.70
CA TRP A 82 -17.66 -11.48 5.58
C TRP A 82 -18.61 -12.63 5.84
N THR A 83 -18.09 -13.86 5.85
CA THR A 83 -18.86 -15.08 6.08
C THR A 83 -18.18 -15.93 7.15
N GLU A 84 -18.91 -16.23 8.21
CA GLU A 84 -18.50 -17.20 9.23
C GLU A 84 -18.98 -18.59 8.81
N ARG A 85 -18.14 -19.30 8.05
CA ARG A 85 -18.52 -20.58 7.42
C ARG A 85 -19.02 -21.62 8.42
N GLU A 86 -18.42 -21.71 9.60
CA GLU A 86 -18.82 -22.65 10.65
C GLU A 86 -20.24 -22.41 11.16
N LYS A 87 -20.68 -21.14 11.19
CA LYS A 87 -22.02 -20.76 11.64
C LYS A 87 -23.01 -20.61 10.48
N GLY A 88 -22.54 -20.63 9.24
CA GLY A 88 -23.36 -20.42 8.04
C GLY A 88 -23.98 -19.02 7.97
N VAL A 89 -23.36 -18.01 8.62
CA VAL A 89 -23.85 -16.63 8.65
C VAL A 89 -22.89 -15.73 7.87
N GLY A 90 -23.45 -14.78 7.12
CA GLY A 90 -22.67 -13.76 6.42
C GLY A 90 -23.23 -12.36 6.65
N GLN A 91 -22.34 -11.37 6.56
CA GLN A 91 -22.65 -9.96 6.73
C GLN A 91 -21.84 -9.14 5.73
N CYS A 92 -22.47 -8.17 5.08
CA CYS A 92 -21.77 -7.11 4.36
C CYS A 92 -21.95 -5.80 5.11
N ALA A 93 -20.92 -4.97 5.08
CA ALA A 93 -20.94 -3.62 5.61
C ALA A 93 -20.42 -2.68 4.54
N ASP A 94 -21.17 -1.60 4.30
CA ASP A 94 -20.77 -0.55 3.38
C ASP A 94 -20.17 0.62 4.16
N ALA A 95 -18.98 1.06 3.76
CA ALA A 95 -18.39 2.28 4.26
C ALA A 95 -19.06 3.49 3.61
N ALA A 96 -19.47 4.47 4.42
CA ALA A 96 -20.05 5.71 3.92
C ALA A 96 -19.07 6.53 3.06
N THR A 97 -17.76 6.35 3.27
CA THR A 97 -16.71 7.04 2.53
C THR A 97 -15.56 6.11 2.19
N GLY A 98 -14.89 6.38 1.06
CA GLY A 98 -13.72 5.64 0.61
C GLY A 98 -12.42 6.02 1.33
N PRO A 99 -11.32 5.29 1.05
CA PRO A 99 -10.01 5.58 1.63
C PRO A 99 -9.45 6.86 0.99
N THR A 100 -9.65 7.99 1.67
CA THR A 100 -9.00 9.27 1.33
C THR A 100 -8.37 9.86 2.58
N ILE A 101 -7.35 10.71 2.41
CA ILE A 101 -6.62 11.28 3.55
C ILE A 101 -7.52 12.20 4.40
N GLU A 102 -8.53 12.82 3.79
CA GLU A 102 -9.51 13.67 4.47
C GLU A 102 -10.43 12.87 5.39
N ASN A 103 -10.60 11.57 5.13
CA ASN A 103 -11.40 10.65 5.95
C ASN A 103 -10.63 10.06 7.14
N VAL A 104 -9.34 10.37 7.26
CA VAL A 104 -8.47 9.99 8.38
C VAL A 104 -8.49 11.10 9.44
N LYS A 105 -8.88 10.75 10.66
CA LYS A 105 -9.05 11.72 11.77
C LYS A 105 -7.74 12.11 12.44
N SER A 106 -6.82 11.16 12.60
CA SER A 106 -5.52 11.38 13.23
C SER A 106 -4.41 10.92 12.30
N LYS A 107 -3.40 11.78 12.15
CA LYS A 107 -2.21 11.53 11.34
C LYS A 107 -1.01 11.79 12.23
N PRO A 108 -0.57 10.79 13.02
CA PRO A 108 0.57 10.96 13.90
C PRO A 108 1.80 11.34 13.06
N ARG A 109 2.65 12.18 13.65
CA ARG A 109 3.88 12.61 12.99
C ARG A 109 4.96 11.56 13.23
N VAL A 110 5.55 11.09 12.15
CA VAL A 110 6.50 9.97 12.13
C VAL A 110 7.67 10.30 11.22
N ARG A 111 8.85 9.72 11.43
CA ARG A 111 9.98 9.98 10.52
C ARG A 111 9.83 9.11 9.29
N ALA A 112 10.15 9.67 8.12
CA ALA A 112 10.33 8.87 6.92
C ALA A 112 11.37 7.77 7.17
N GLY A 113 11.12 6.55 6.68
CA GLY A 113 11.98 5.40 6.95
C GLY A 113 11.72 4.67 8.27
N ASP A 114 10.93 5.24 9.21
CA ASP A 114 10.47 4.52 10.41
C ASP A 114 9.54 3.35 10.02
N PHE A 115 9.28 2.49 10.99
CA PHE A 115 8.36 1.36 10.83
C PHE A 115 7.00 1.61 11.48
N VAL A 116 5.97 1.17 10.79
CA VAL A 116 4.62 0.99 11.30
C VAL A 116 4.42 -0.47 11.66
N THR A 117 3.88 -0.73 12.83
CA THR A 117 3.52 -2.09 13.28
C THR A 117 2.02 -2.32 13.13
N LEU A 118 1.65 -3.48 12.60
CA LEU A 118 0.29 -3.96 12.43
C LEU A 118 0.02 -5.06 13.46
N ALA A 119 -1.09 -4.95 14.18
CA ALA A 119 -1.56 -5.96 15.11
C ALA A 119 -3.00 -6.33 14.81
N TRP A 120 -3.24 -7.63 14.57
CA TRP A 120 -4.56 -8.16 14.26
C TRP A 120 -5.22 -8.70 15.53
N SER A 121 -6.53 -8.50 15.67
CA SER A 121 -7.29 -9.02 16.82
C SER A 121 -7.48 -10.54 16.80
N VAL A 122 -7.15 -11.19 15.69
CA VAL A 122 -7.18 -12.64 15.46
C VAL A 122 -5.89 -13.04 14.74
N GLU A 123 -5.79 -14.29 14.28
CA GLU A 123 -4.66 -14.75 13.48
C GLU A 123 -4.43 -13.85 12.24
N PRO A 124 -3.17 -13.62 11.84
CA PRO A 124 -2.84 -12.82 10.67
C PRO A 124 -3.53 -13.32 9.38
N PRO A 125 -3.77 -12.44 8.40
CA PRO A 125 -4.41 -12.81 7.14
C PRO A 125 -3.57 -13.82 6.35
N ASP A 126 -4.25 -14.65 5.55
CA ASP A 126 -3.63 -15.57 4.58
C ASP A 126 -2.89 -14.80 3.48
N GLU A 127 -3.44 -13.64 3.10
CA GLU A 127 -2.87 -12.76 2.07
C GLU A 127 -3.05 -11.30 2.49
N MET A 128 -2.01 -10.48 2.27
CA MET A 128 -2.01 -9.07 2.60
C MET A 128 -1.32 -8.26 1.51
N HIS A 129 -2.01 -7.26 0.98
CA HIS A 129 -1.48 -6.30 0.03
C HIS A 129 -1.54 -4.91 0.63
N VAL A 130 -0.42 -4.20 0.62
CA VAL A 130 -0.32 -2.83 1.15
C VAL A 130 0.00 -1.89 0.01
N THR A 131 -0.80 -0.83 -0.12
CA THR A 131 -0.48 0.29 -0.99
C THR A 131 -0.38 1.57 -0.17
N VAL A 132 0.45 2.49 -0.63
CA VAL A 132 0.58 3.84 -0.09
C VAL A 132 0.29 4.84 -1.18
N SER A 133 -0.52 5.85 -0.87
CA SER A 133 -0.74 7.00 -1.74
C SER A 133 -0.22 8.28 -1.11
N PHE A 134 0.03 9.26 -1.97
CA PHE A 134 0.69 10.52 -1.69
C PHE A 134 -0.25 11.67 -2.09
N PRO A 135 -1.20 12.05 -1.21
CA PRO A 135 -2.37 12.84 -1.60
C PRO A 135 -2.07 14.22 -2.22
N TYR A 136 -0.87 14.75 -1.98
CA TYR A 136 -0.45 16.08 -2.45
C TYR A 136 0.70 16.02 -3.45
N GLU A 137 1.03 14.83 -3.96
CA GLU A 137 2.10 14.60 -4.92
C GLU A 137 1.50 14.05 -6.22
N GLU A 138 1.99 14.50 -7.38
CA GLU A 138 1.57 13.99 -8.69
C GLU A 138 2.24 12.65 -9.01
N ARG A 139 2.00 11.65 -8.16
CA ARG A 139 2.56 10.30 -8.30
C ARG A 139 1.52 9.21 -8.06
N PRO A 140 1.65 8.05 -8.72
CA PRO A 140 0.76 6.93 -8.48
C PRO A 140 0.94 6.37 -7.07
N ALA A 141 -0.08 5.64 -6.59
CA ALA A 141 0.06 4.83 -5.40
C ALA A 141 1.09 3.72 -5.63
N GLU A 142 1.84 3.38 -4.59
CA GLU A 142 2.91 2.39 -4.64
C GLU A 142 2.57 1.18 -3.81
N ALA A 143 2.92 -0.01 -4.28
CA ALA A 143 2.86 -1.22 -3.49
C ALA A 143 4.03 -1.23 -2.49
N ILE A 144 3.75 -1.57 -1.23
CA ILE A 144 4.76 -1.66 -0.18
C ILE A 144 4.94 -3.11 0.23
N GLU A 145 6.19 -3.57 0.14
CA GLU A 145 6.60 -4.85 0.69
C GLU A 145 6.50 -4.82 2.22
N THR A 146 5.96 -5.88 2.79
CA THR A 146 5.81 -6.00 4.24
C THR A 146 6.80 -7.00 4.80
N ALA A 147 7.43 -6.65 5.91
CA ALA A 147 8.26 -7.58 6.68
C ALA A 147 7.41 -8.15 7.80
N GLY A 148 6.59 -9.17 7.48
CA GLY A 148 5.61 -9.74 8.40
C GLY A 148 4.52 -8.73 8.75
N SER A 149 4.50 -8.29 10.02
CA SER A 149 3.53 -7.32 10.52
C SER A 149 4.07 -5.89 10.56
N THR A 150 5.11 -5.59 9.79
CA THR A 150 5.73 -4.27 9.75
C THR A 150 5.79 -3.69 8.34
N ILE A 151 5.56 -2.38 8.25
CA ILE A 151 5.61 -1.59 7.02
C ILE A 151 6.65 -0.50 7.23
N GLN A 152 7.57 -0.30 6.29
CA GLN A 152 8.47 0.85 6.32
C GLN A 152 7.79 2.07 5.66
N ILE A 153 7.89 3.22 6.32
CA ILE A 153 7.34 4.48 5.80
C ILE A 153 8.21 4.96 4.62
N PRO A 154 7.63 5.25 3.45
CA PRO A 154 8.39 5.76 2.31
C PRO A 154 9.17 7.03 2.63
N ALA A 155 10.20 7.29 1.83
CA ALA A 155 10.97 8.53 1.88
C ALA A 155 10.10 9.77 1.60
N GLY A 156 10.67 10.93 1.93
CA GLY A 156 10.04 12.24 1.69
C GLY A 156 9.10 12.69 2.80
N GLU A 157 8.80 13.98 2.78
CA GLU A 157 7.90 14.61 3.74
C GLU A 157 6.45 14.60 3.24
N GLY A 158 5.51 14.70 4.16
CA GLY A 158 4.11 14.93 3.87
C GLY A 158 3.20 13.79 4.30
N ASP A 159 1.92 13.96 4.01
CA ASP A 159 0.91 12.98 4.39
C ASP A 159 1.00 11.74 3.51
N ARG A 160 0.75 10.59 4.14
CA ARG A 160 0.71 9.28 3.50
C ARG A 160 -0.59 8.59 3.89
N LEU A 161 -1.29 8.02 2.91
CA LEU A 161 -2.45 7.19 3.15
C LEU A 161 -2.07 5.75 2.82
N PHE A 162 -2.11 4.88 3.82
CA PHE A 162 -1.91 3.45 3.65
C PHE A 162 -3.28 2.77 3.48
N VAL A 163 -3.36 1.89 2.49
CA VAL A 163 -4.51 1.00 2.27
C VAL A 163 -4.01 -0.43 2.33
N ILE A 164 -4.56 -1.22 3.24
CA ILE A 164 -4.23 -2.62 3.46
C ILE A 164 -5.44 -3.45 3.03
N THR A 165 -5.28 -4.28 2.02
CA THR A 165 -6.26 -5.30 1.66
C THR A 165 -5.82 -6.62 2.26
N ALA A 166 -6.56 -7.12 3.25
CA ALA A 166 -6.23 -8.34 3.97
C ALA A 166 -7.33 -9.41 3.78
N THR A 167 -6.91 -10.65 3.54
CA THR A 167 -7.79 -11.77 3.20
C THR A 167 -7.65 -12.91 4.21
N TRP A 168 -8.79 -13.43 4.62
CA TRP A 168 -8.95 -14.60 5.49
C TRP A 168 -9.95 -15.58 4.86
N PRO A 169 -10.13 -16.79 5.42
CA PRO A 169 -11.13 -17.74 4.94
C PRO A 169 -12.57 -17.18 4.99
N GLY A 170 -12.81 -16.23 5.89
CA GLY A 170 -14.09 -15.55 6.06
C GLY A 170 -14.37 -14.43 5.05
N GLY A 171 -13.34 -13.88 4.39
CA GLY A 171 -13.50 -12.82 3.40
C GLY A 171 -12.29 -11.88 3.32
N THR A 172 -12.43 -10.86 2.48
CA THR A 172 -11.43 -9.81 2.29
C THR A 172 -11.94 -8.51 2.92
N VAL A 173 -11.09 -7.88 3.72
CA VAL A 173 -11.41 -6.62 4.40
C VAL A 173 -10.34 -5.58 4.04
N PRO A 174 -10.73 -4.43 3.46
CA PRO A 174 -9.83 -3.31 3.26
C PRO A 174 -9.78 -2.45 4.53
N TYR A 175 -8.57 -2.11 4.97
CA TYR A 175 -8.30 -1.16 6.03
C TYR A 175 -7.53 0.04 5.48
N TYR A 176 -7.69 1.20 6.10
CA TYR A 176 -6.87 2.37 5.77
C TYR A 176 -6.55 3.20 7.01
N PHE A 177 -5.37 3.81 7.00
CA PHE A 177 -4.91 4.76 8.02
C PHE A 177 -3.96 5.77 7.39
N GLY A 178 -3.77 6.91 8.05
CA GLY A 178 -2.88 7.95 7.57
C GLY A 178 -1.82 8.31 8.60
N VAL A 179 -0.66 8.73 8.12
CA VAL A 179 0.44 9.28 8.93
C VAL A 179 0.95 10.55 8.25
N SER A 180 1.62 11.40 9.01
CA SER A 180 2.31 12.58 8.46
C SER A 180 3.81 12.38 8.61
N ALA A 181 4.49 12.08 7.49
CA ALA A 181 5.93 11.86 7.48
C ALA A 181 6.67 13.19 7.59
N SER A 182 7.57 13.31 8.56
CA SER A 182 8.63 14.31 8.55
C SER A 182 9.84 13.77 7.81
N GLY A 183 10.64 14.66 7.22
CA GLY A 183 11.93 14.30 6.65
C GLY A 183 12.80 13.57 7.67
N ASP A 184 13.66 12.72 7.15
CA ASP A 184 14.74 12.11 7.91
C ASP A 184 16.00 12.90 7.55
N GLU A 185 16.39 13.85 8.40
CA GLU A 185 17.54 14.73 8.16
C GLU A 185 18.83 13.94 7.90
N GLU A 186 18.99 12.77 8.54
CA GLU A 186 20.16 11.92 8.33
C GLU A 186 20.10 11.24 6.97
N ALA A 187 18.95 10.67 6.61
CA ALA A 187 18.75 10.12 5.28
C ALA A 187 18.86 11.21 4.21
N ASP A 188 18.35 12.41 4.41
CA ASP A 188 18.45 13.53 3.48
C ASP A 188 19.90 13.98 3.30
N ALA A 189 20.69 14.02 4.37
CA ALA A 189 22.13 14.27 4.27
C ALA A 189 22.83 13.19 3.43
N LEU A 190 22.51 11.92 3.64
CA LEU A 190 23.07 10.80 2.87
C LEU A 190 22.63 10.81 1.41
N ARG A 191 21.35 11.08 1.14
CA ARG A 191 20.81 11.25 -0.21
C ARG A 191 21.50 12.38 -0.94
N LYS A 192 21.76 13.49 -0.26
CA LYS A 192 22.47 14.64 -0.82
C LYS A 192 23.92 14.29 -1.15
N LEU A 193 24.62 13.64 -0.22
CA LEU A 193 25.98 13.16 -0.46
C LEU A 193 26.04 12.20 -1.65
N ALA A 194 25.08 11.28 -1.74
CA ALA A 194 24.98 10.34 -2.85
C ALA A 194 24.70 11.05 -4.18
N TRP A 195 23.74 11.97 -4.20
CA TRP A 195 23.40 12.78 -5.37
C TRP A 195 24.58 13.63 -5.86
N ASP A 196 25.30 14.27 -4.92
CA ASP A 196 26.46 15.10 -5.23
C ASP A 196 27.63 14.27 -5.76
N ALA A 197 27.72 12.99 -5.37
CA ALA A 197 28.72 12.05 -5.87
C ALA A 197 28.39 11.45 -7.26
N ILE A 198 27.15 11.54 -7.76
CA ILE A 198 26.81 11.04 -9.10
C ILE A 198 27.58 11.87 -10.15
N PRO A 199 28.33 11.23 -11.07
CA PRO A 199 28.97 11.92 -12.18
C PRO A 199 27.95 12.74 -12.97
N LYS A 200 28.28 13.97 -13.35
CA LYS A 200 27.31 14.90 -13.98
C LYS A 200 26.62 14.33 -15.21
N GLY A 201 27.29 13.47 -15.98
CA GLY A 201 26.72 12.81 -17.16
C GLY A 201 25.63 11.79 -16.81
N ASP A 202 25.73 11.15 -15.64
CA ASP A 202 24.81 10.08 -15.24
C ASP A 202 23.57 10.62 -14.51
N ARG A 203 23.65 11.82 -13.93
CA ARG A 203 22.51 12.46 -13.24
C ARG A 203 21.27 12.62 -14.11
N ALA A 204 21.46 12.83 -15.42
CA ALA A 204 20.36 12.97 -16.38
C ALA A 204 19.54 11.67 -16.53
N SER A 205 20.08 10.54 -16.09
CA SER A 205 19.36 9.27 -16.10
C SER A 205 18.47 9.06 -14.88
N VAL A 206 18.67 9.78 -13.78
CA VAL A 206 17.87 9.58 -12.57
C VAL A 206 16.45 10.10 -12.79
N VAL A 207 15.46 9.27 -12.45
CA VAL A 207 14.02 9.56 -12.71
C VAL A 207 13.37 10.36 -11.59
N ASP A 208 13.74 10.07 -10.34
CA ASP A 208 13.07 10.60 -9.16
C ASP A 208 13.76 11.84 -8.59
N ASP A 209 13.05 12.58 -7.72
CA ASP A 209 13.71 13.54 -6.84
C ASP A 209 14.71 12.79 -5.96
N TRP A 210 15.96 13.28 -5.91
CA TRP A 210 17.03 12.68 -5.12
C TRP A 210 16.67 12.59 -3.63
N ARG A 211 15.80 13.47 -3.12
CA ARG A 211 15.28 13.45 -1.74
C ARG A 211 14.40 12.24 -1.43
N GLU A 212 13.90 11.56 -2.45
CA GLU A 212 13.07 10.37 -2.31
C GLU A 212 13.84 9.07 -2.52
N ALA A 213 15.14 9.16 -2.85
CA ALA A 213 15.97 7.98 -3.05
C ALA A 213 15.90 7.06 -1.82
N ALA A 214 15.70 5.77 -2.07
CA ALA A 214 15.51 4.79 -1.00
C ALA A 214 16.81 4.62 -0.22
N VAL A 215 16.74 4.84 1.10
CA VAL A 215 17.87 4.65 2.03
C VAL A 215 17.61 3.37 2.81
N SER A 216 18.54 2.42 2.74
CA SER A 216 18.42 1.15 3.46
C SER A 216 19.74 0.78 4.12
N VAL A 217 19.66 0.28 5.35
CA VAL A 217 20.80 -0.35 6.04
C VAL A 217 20.88 -1.79 5.55
N ARG A 218 22.05 -2.19 5.06
CA ARG A 218 22.30 -3.54 4.57
C ARG A 218 23.39 -4.23 5.38
N ASP A 219 23.16 -5.50 5.68
CA ASP A 219 24.19 -6.40 6.15
C ASP A 219 24.91 -6.98 4.94
N VAL A 220 26.24 -6.97 4.95
CA VAL A 220 27.04 -7.64 3.93
C VAL A 220 27.34 -9.04 4.42
N GLY A 221 26.73 -10.03 3.78
CA GLY A 221 27.04 -11.44 4.04
C GLY A 221 28.52 -11.74 3.79
N GLU A 222 29.01 -12.90 4.25
CA GLU A 222 30.42 -13.29 4.20
C GLU A 222 31.06 -13.19 2.80
N ALA A 223 30.23 -13.28 1.75
CA ALA A 223 30.68 -13.12 0.37
C ALA A 223 31.21 -11.71 0.04
N GLY A 224 30.86 -10.66 0.79
CA GLY A 224 31.21 -9.28 0.44
C GLY A 224 30.38 -8.72 -0.73
N LEU A 225 30.49 -7.42 -0.99
CA LEU A 225 29.88 -6.76 -2.16
C LEU A 225 30.92 -6.31 -3.15
N SER A 226 30.57 -6.33 -4.43
CA SER A 226 31.40 -5.73 -5.49
C SER A 226 30.86 -4.34 -5.81
N ALA A 227 31.73 -3.35 -5.77
CA ALA A 227 31.40 -1.97 -6.06
C ALA A 227 32.46 -1.33 -6.96
N VAL A 228 32.17 -0.15 -7.46
CA VAL A 228 33.11 0.71 -8.18
C VAL A 228 33.35 1.96 -7.36
N ASP A 229 34.61 2.34 -7.16
CA ASP A 229 34.93 3.63 -6.53
C ASP A 229 34.66 4.81 -7.49
N GLY A 230 34.94 6.04 -7.02
CA GLY A 230 34.74 7.27 -7.80
C GLY A 230 35.59 7.36 -9.07
N ASP A 231 36.66 6.56 -9.18
CA ASP A 231 37.57 6.52 -10.33
C ASP A 231 37.21 5.41 -11.34
N GLY A 232 36.12 4.67 -11.09
CA GLY A 232 35.74 3.57 -11.97
C GLY A 232 36.45 2.25 -11.66
N LYS A 233 37.19 2.15 -10.54
CA LYS A 233 37.92 0.93 -10.19
C LYS A 233 37.05 -0.01 -9.37
N LEU A 234 37.09 -1.30 -9.75
CA LEU A 234 36.43 -2.36 -9.01
C LEU A 234 37.05 -2.50 -7.60
N ILE A 235 36.20 -2.38 -6.58
CA ILE A 235 36.53 -2.59 -5.18
C ILE A 235 35.65 -3.70 -4.61
N ARG A 236 36.17 -4.41 -3.61
CA ARG A 236 35.41 -5.40 -2.84
C ARG A 236 35.18 -4.85 -1.45
N ILE A 237 33.91 -4.71 -1.08
CA ILE A 237 33.49 -4.37 0.27
C ILE A 237 33.48 -5.67 1.08
N PRO A 238 34.41 -5.86 2.03
CA PRO A 238 34.48 -7.11 2.79
C PRO A 238 33.24 -7.26 3.66
N GLY A 239 32.66 -8.47 3.69
CA GLY A 239 31.64 -8.83 4.66
C GLY A 239 32.31 -9.49 5.85
N ASN A 240 32.48 -8.79 6.96
CA ASN A 240 32.94 -9.41 8.22
C ASN A 240 31.77 -9.86 9.11
N GLY A 241 30.53 -9.83 8.59
CA GLY A 241 29.31 -10.22 9.30
C GLY A 241 28.80 -9.23 10.36
N ALA A 242 29.59 -8.20 10.70
CA ALA A 242 29.23 -7.15 11.66
C ALA A 242 29.11 -5.75 11.03
N ASP A 243 29.76 -5.54 9.89
CA ASP A 243 29.76 -4.26 9.19
C ASP A 243 28.44 -4.10 8.43
N ARG A 244 27.62 -3.19 8.97
CA ARG A 244 26.42 -2.69 8.31
C ARG A 244 26.80 -1.49 7.46
N PHE A 245 26.29 -1.43 6.24
CA PHE A 245 26.48 -0.30 5.35
C PHE A 245 25.15 0.38 5.08
N ILE A 246 25.19 1.65 4.69
CA ILE A 246 24.01 2.36 4.24
C ILE A 246 24.05 2.42 2.73
N SER A 247 22.94 2.04 2.08
CA SER A 247 22.80 2.15 0.64
C SER A 247 21.74 3.18 0.28
N VAL A 248 22.03 4.01 -0.72
CA VAL A 248 21.12 4.99 -1.30
C VAL A 248 20.85 4.58 -2.75
N THR A 249 19.58 4.33 -3.07
CA THR A 249 19.16 3.76 -4.36
C THR A 249 18.38 4.79 -5.17
N PHE A 250 18.88 5.13 -6.36
CA PHE A 250 18.21 6.00 -7.33
C PHE A 250 17.63 5.18 -8.47
N ARG A 251 16.36 5.39 -8.82
CA ARG A 251 15.79 4.81 -10.05
C ARG A 251 16.32 5.58 -11.26
N THR A 252 16.61 4.87 -12.35
CA THR A 252 17.16 5.47 -13.57
C THR A 252 16.40 5.05 -14.83
N THR A 253 16.39 5.90 -15.86
CA THR A 253 15.91 5.61 -17.21
C THR A 253 16.92 4.85 -18.07
N GLN A 254 18.16 4.69 -17.60
CA GLN A 254 19.16 3.89 -18.29
C GLN A 254 18.62 2.49 -18.59
N ASP A 255 18.97 1.97 -19.76
CA ASP A 255 18.51 0.68 -20.31
C ASP A 255 18.39 -0.38 -19.22
N GLY A 256 17.36 -1.23 -19.30
CA GLY A 256 17.00 -2.24 -18.28
C GLY A 256 18.12 -3.22 -17.92
N MET A 257 19.27 -3.15 -18.61
CA MET A 257 20.52 -3.83 -18.30
C MET A 257 21.43 -3.13 -17.26
N LEU A 258 21.24 -1.85 -16.95
CA LEU A 258 22.05 -1.10 -15.97
C LEU A 258 21.37 -0.99 -14.61
N GLY A 259 20.04 -0.79 -14.58
CA GLY A 259 19.25 -0.86 -13.34
C GLY A 259 19.51 0.33 -12.43
N PRO A 260 19.02 0.29 -11.18
CA PRO A 260 19.14 1.44 -10.30
C PRO A 260 20.61 1.71 -9.93
N MET A 261 20.95 2.99 -9.75
CA MET A 261 22.25 3.38 -9.22
C MET A 261 22.22 3.27 -7.70
N VAL A 262 23.13 2.48 -7.12
CA VAL A 262 23.17 2.25 -5.67
C VAL A 262 24.49 2.73 -5.10
N ALA A 263 24.48 3.87 -4.41
CA ALA A 263 25.61 4.35 -3.64
C ALA A 263 25.71 3.60 -2.31
N VAL A 264 26.92 3.28 -1.87
CA VAL A 264 27.18 2.60 -0.59
C VAL A 264 28.07 3.47 0.29
N PHE A 265 27.65 3.65 1.52
CA PHE A 265 28.34 4.43 2.54
C PHE A 265 28.74 3.55 3.72
N ASP A 266 29.90 3.87 4.29
CA ASP A 266 30.27 3.38 5.61
C ASP A 266 29.28 3.94 6.63
N ARG A 267 28.69 3.09 7.47
CA ARG A 267 27.67 3.51 8.43
C ARG A 267 28.24 4.40 9.55
N THR A 268 29.51 4.24 9.88
CA THR A 268 30.17 4.97 10.98
C THR A 268 30.74 6.29 10.50
N THR A 269 31.50 6.29 9.40
CA THR A 269 32.17 7.48 8.88
C THR A 269 31.29 8.28 7.93
N ARG A 270 30.24 7.67 7.37
CA ARG A 270 29.38 8.24 6.32
C ARG A 270 30.15 8.59 5.05
N GLU A 271 31.34 8.02 4.85
CA GLU A 271 32.11 8.17 3.64
C GLU A 271 31.55 7.27 2.54
N LEU A 272 31.52 7.80 1.31
CA LEU A 272 31.14 7.01 0.14
C LEU A 272 32.22 5.96 -0.11
N ILE A 273 31.83 4.69 -0.03
CA ILE A 273 32.70 3.55 -0.35
C ILE A 273 32.74 3.37 -1.86
N GLY A 274 31.58 3.43 -2.52
CA GLY A 274 31.47 3.28 -3.97
C GLY A 274 30.04 3.03 -4.43
N TRP A 275 29.91 2.59 -5.68
CA TRP A 275 28.67 2.30 -6.36
C TRP A 275 28.54 0.80 -6.59
N LEU A 276 27.46 0.16 -6.12
CA LEU A 276 27.31 -1.28 -6.37
C LEU A 276 27.25 -1.55 -7.87
N LEU A 277 28.12 -2.45 -8.31
CA LEU A 277 27.88 -3.16 -9.55
C LEU A 277 26.72 -4.11 -9.28
N ARG A 278 25.82 -4.24 -10.25
CA ARG A 278 24.70 -5.18 -10.16
C ARG A 278 25.10 -6.54 -9.57
N TYR A 279 24.14 -7.12 -8.85
CA TYR A 279 24.02 -8.56 -8.63
C TYR A 279 23.67 -9.27 -9.94
#